data_AF-A0A150GIF8-F1
#
_entry.id   AF-A0A150GIF8-F1
#
_cell.length_a   1.000
_cell.length_b   1.000
_cell.length_c   1.000
_cell.angle_alpha   90.00
_cell.angle_beta   90.00
_cell.angle_gamma   90.00
#
_symmetry.space_group_name_H-M   'P 1'
#
loop_
_entity.id
_entity.type
_entity.pdbx_description
1 polymer ?
#
loop_
_entity_poly.entity_id
_entity_poly.type
_entity_poly.pdbx_seq_one_letter_code
_entity_poly.pdbx_strand_id
1 'polypeptide(L)'
;MASSTGLASLEGEIKDVDTSIKKVERQIVQVEEELNKPGLSEKEKDYLREKKRQLRKKERQLRKEEEQLREEKLLLLKEKERLAA
;
A
#
# COMPACT_ATOMS: atom_id res chain seq x y z
N MET A 1 28.01 -12.41 9.56
CA MET A 1 26.72 -12.75 10.22
C MET A 1 25.67 -11.63 10.18
N ALA A 2 25.94 -10.44 9.61
CA ALA A 2 25.00 -9.30 9.61
C ALA A 2 23.98 -9.28 8.43
N SER A 3 23.95 -10.31 7.60
CA SER A 3 23.30 -10.23 6.28
C SER A 3 21.84 -10.74 6.27
N SER A 4 21.46 -11.67 7.13
CA SER A 4 20.09 -12.23 7.14
C SER A 4 19.02 -11.25 7.65
N THR A 5 19.40 -10.27 8.46
CA THR A 5 18.48 -9.33 9.11
C THR A 5 17.90 -8.30 8.12
N GLY A 6 18.69 -7.81 7.16
CA GLY A 6 18.22 -6.79 6.20
C GLY A 6 17.13 -7.31 5.24
N LEU A 7 17.28 -8.51 4.67
CA LEU A 7 16.26 -9.10 3.80
C LEU A 7 14.99 -9.46 4.56
N ALA A 8 15.13 -9.96 5.79
CA ALA A 8 14.00 -10.29 6.64
C ALA A 8 13.25 -9.02 7.09
N SER A 9 13.96 -7.92 7.35
CA SER A 9 13.36 -6.61 7.66
C SER A 9 12.53 -6.09 6.48
N LEU A 10 13.13 -6.03 5.28
CA LEU A 10 12.45 -5.56 4.07
C LEU A 10 11.23 -6.44 3.74
N GLU A 11 11.31 -7.76 3.94
CA GLU A 11 10.15 -8.65 3.78
C GLU A 11 9.03 -8.35 4.78
N GLY A 12 9.37 -7.99 6.03
CA GLY A 12 8.41 -7.54 7.03
C GLY A 12 7.74 -6.23 6.63
N GLU A 13 8.53 -5.24 6.23
CA GLU A 13 8.05 -3.92 5.79
C GLU A 13 7.13 -4.02 4.56
N ILE A 14 7.49 -4.84 3.57
CA ILE A 14 6.64 -5.11 2.39
C ILE A 14 5.28 -5.70 2.83
N LYS A 15 5.27 -6.64 3.77
CA LYS A 15 4.02 -7.23 4.29
C LYS A 15 3.16 -6.22 5.05
N ASP A 16 3.77 -5.33 5.81
CA ASP A 16 3.06 -4.29 6.55
C ASP A 16 2.43 -3.25 5.59
N VAL A 17 3.16 -2.89 4.53
CA VAL A 17 2.64 -2.02 3.47
C VAL A 17 1.51 -2.71 2.69
N ASP A 18 1.65 -3.97 2.30
CA ASP A 18 0.59 -4.76 1.64
C ASP A 18 -0.68 -4.86 2.52
N THR A 19 -0.50 -5.07 3.82
CA THR A 19 -1.61 -5.06 4.79
C THR A 19 -2.30 -3.70 4.84
N SER A 20 -1.52 -2.62 4.82
CA SER A 20 -2.04 -1.24 4.80
C SER A 20 -2.80 -0.93 3.51
N ILE A 21 -2.30 -1.41 2.37
CA ILE A 21 -2.98 -1.28 1.06
C ILE A 21 -4.33 -1.99 1.11
N LYS A 22 -4.37 -3.26 1.53
CA LYS A 22 -5.62 -4.04 1.65
C LYS A 22 -6.64 -3.36 2.55
N LYS A 23 -6.19 -2.70 3.63
CA LYS A 23 -7.06 -1.92 4.51
C LYS A 23 -7.67 -0.72 3.77
N VAL A 24 -6.87 0.03 3.00
CA VAL A 24 -7.35 1.17 2.21
C VAL A 24 -8.30 0.72 1.11
N GLU A 25 -7.99 -0.37 0.41
CA GLU A 25 -8.87 -0.96 -0.61
C GLU A 25 -10.25 -1.32 -0.03
N ARG A 26 -10.30 -1.95 1.15
CA ARG A 26 -11.58 -2.21 1.86
C ARG A 26 -12.33 -0.93 2.21
N GLN A 27 -11.64 0.11 2.67
CA GLN A 27 -12.28 1.40 2.96
C GLN A 27 -12.88 2.04 1.72
N ILE A 28 -12.22 1.89 0.56
CA ILE A 28 -12.75 2.39 -0.72
C ILE A 28 -14.03 1.65 -1.09
N VAL A 29 -14.04 0.32 -0.99
CA VAL A 29 -15.24 -0.50 -1.24
C VAL A 29 -16.39 -0.06 -0.33
N GLN A 30 -16.14 0.16 0.96
CA GLN A 30 -17.16 0.66 1.89
C GLN A 30 -17.71 2.03 1.48
N VAL A 31 -16.85 2.95 1.02
CA VAL A 31 -17.30 4.26 0.53
C VAL A 31 -18.11 4.13 -0.77
N GLU A 32 -17.75 3.19 -1.64
CA GLU A 32 -18.52 2.88 -2.85
C GLU A 32 -19.91 2.31 -2.51
N GLU A 33 -19.99 1.39 -1.54
CA GLU A 33 -21.26 0.88 -1.01
C GLU A 33 -22.11 2.00 -0.39
N GLU A 34 -21.51 2.88 0.40
CA GLU A 34 -22.18 4.06 0.96
C GLU A 34 -22.73 4.97 -0.14
N LEU A 35 -21.94 5.27 -1.18
CA LEU A 35 -22.37 6.08 -2.32
C LEU A 35 -23.56 5.49 -3.10
N ASN A 36 -23.70 4.17 -3.09
CA ASN A 36 -24.81 3.47 -3.73
C ASN A 36 -26.08 3.44 -2.89
N LYS A 37 -26.05 3.88 -1.63
CA LYS A 37 -27.23 3.92 -0.77
C LYS A 37 -28.22 4.99 -1.28
N PRO A 38 -29.52 4.67 -1.36
CA PRO A 38 -30.55 5.66 -1.66
C PRO A 38 -30.67 6.67 -0.50
N GLY A 39 -31.19 7.86 -0.79
CA GLY A 39 -31.49 8.87 0.23
C GLY A 39 -30.32 9.79 0.61
N LEU A 40 -29.14 9.63 0.02
CA LEU A 40 -28.03 10.58 0.19
C LEU A 40 -28.34 11.92 -0.49
N SER A 41 -28.14 13.00 0.27
CA SER A 41 -28.08 14.36 -0.27
C SER A 41 -26.85 14.54 -1.16
N GLU A 42 -26.87 15.56 -2.03
CA GLU A 42 -25.73 15.83 -2.91
C GLU A 42 -24.47 16.21 -2.09
N LYS A 43 -24.62 16.92 -0.97
CA LYS A 43 -23.50 17.25 -0.07
C LYS A 43 -22.84 16.01 0.52
N GLU A 44 -23.62 15.00 0.92
CA GLU A 44 -23.08 13.74 1.43
C GLU A 44 -22.38 12.96 0.32
N LYS A 45 -22.94 12.93 -0.89
CA LYS A 45 -22.28 12.32 -2.06
C LYS A 45 -20.94 12.98 -2.37
N ASP A 46 -20.88 14.31 -2.34
CA ASP A 46 -19.64 15.05 -2.59
C ASP A 46 -18.59 14.79 -1.51
N TYR A 47 -19.00 14.75 -0.24
CA TYR A 47 -18.12 14.35 0.85
C TYR A 47 -17.56 12.93 0.64
N LEU A 48 -18.41 11.95 0.32
CA LEU A 48 -17.99 10.57 0.08
C LEU A 48 -17.09 10.44 -1.16
N ARG A 49 -17.36 11.20 -2.24
CA ARG A 49 -16.50 11.26 -3.43
C ARG A 49 -15.11 11.80 -3.10
N GLU A 50 -15.02 12.87 -2.31
CA GLU A 50 -13.72 13.42 -1.90
C GLU A 50 -12.99 12.46 -0.94
N LYS A 51 -13.70 11.83 0.01
CA LYS A 51 -13.14 10.76 0.86
C LYS A 51 -12.58 9.62 0.02
N LYS A 52 -13.32 9.13 -0.98
CA LYS A 52 -12.85 8.11 -1.93
C LYS A 52 -11.60 8.56 -2.68
N ARG A 53 -11.57 9.82 -3.14
CA ARG A 53 -10.42 10.40 -3.84
C ARG A 53 -9.17 10.44 -2.95
N GLN A 54 -9.32 10.81 -1.68
CA GLN A 54 -8.22 10.81 -0.71
C GLN A 54 -7.71 9.39 -0.44
N LEU A 55 -8.61 8.42 -0.28
CA LEU A 55 -8.22 7.01 -0.12
C LEU A 55 -7.46 6.48 -1.34
N ARG A 56 -7.91 6.79 -2.57
CA ARG A 56 -7.19 6.42 -3.81
C ARG A 56 -5.81 7.08 -3.92
N LYS A 57 -5.65 8.31 -3.43
CA LYS A 57 -4.31 8.95 -3.34
C LYS A 57 -3.41 8.22 -2.36
N LYS A 58 -3.93 7.86 -1.19
CA LYS A 58 -3.19 7.09 -0.17
C LYS A 58 -2.79 5.71 -0.67
N GLU A 59 -3.70 4.99 -1.33
CA GLU A 59 -3.44 3.70 -1.96
C GLU A 59 -2.26 3.79 -2.96
N ARG A 60 -2.27 4.81 -3.82
CA ARG A 60 -1.17 5.04 -4.79
C ARG A 60 0.16 5.34 -4.11
N GLN A 61 0.15 6.07 -2.99
CA GLN A 61 1.37 6.33 -2.22
C GLN A 61 1.93 5.04 -1.64
N LEU A 62 1.09 4.22 -1.00
CA LEU A 62 1.49 2.93 -0.44
C LEU A 62 2.01 1.97 -1.51
N ARG A 63 1.38 1.94 -2.71
CA ARG A 63 1.85 1.10 -3.82
C ARG A 63 3.25 1.52 -4.32
N LYS A 64 3.55 2.82 -4.33
CA LYS A 64 4.89 3.32 -4.67
C LYS A 64 5.92 2.96 -3.61
N GLU A 65 5.55 3.05 -2.34
CA GLU A 65 6.39 2.63 -1.22
C GLU A 65 6.68 1.13 -1.28
N GLU A 66 5.66 0.31 -1.55
CA GLU A 66 5.81 -1.14 -1.76
C GLU A 66 6.78 -1.46 -2.92
N GLU A 67 6.67 -0.73 -4.03
CA GLU A 67 7.56 -0.87 -5.19
C GLU A 67 9.02 -0.53 -4.82
N GLN A 68 9.24 0.57 -4.12
CA GLN A 68 10.57 0.97 -3.65
C GLN A 68 11.20 -0.08 -2.72
N LEU A 69 10.44 -0.61 -1.77
CA LEU A 69 10.93 -1.66 -0.86
C LEU A 69 11.30 -2.94 -1.63
N ARG A 70 10.52 -3.30 -2.66
CA ARG A 70 10.83 -4.45 -3.53
C ARG A 70 12.07 -4.23 -4.37
N GLU A 71 12.27 -3.02 -4.90
CA GLU A 71 13.49 -2.64 -5.62
C GLU A 71 14.72 -2.69 -4.71
N GLU A 72 14.63 -2.14 -3.50
CA GLU A 72 15.71 -2.19 -2.50
C GLU A 72 16.06 -3.64 -2.15
N LYS A 73 15.05 -4.48 -1.90
CA LYS A 73 15.26 -5.90 -1.63
C LYS A 73 15.97 -6.61 -2.77
N LEU A 74 15.61 -6.29 -4.03
CA LEU A 74 16.25 -6.86 -5.21
C LEU A 74 17.72 -6.42 -5.35
N LEU A 75 18.02 -5.15 -5.08
CA LEU A 75 19.38 -4.64 -5.08
C LEU A 75 20.25 -5.34 -4.03
N LEU A 76 19.72 -5.49 -2.82
CA LEU A 76 20.40 -6.18 -1.73
C LEU A 76 20.67 -7.66 -2.07
N LEU A 77 19.74 -8.35 -2.76
CA LEU A 77 19.96 -9.71 -3.24
C LEU A 77 21.11 -9.78 -4.26
N LYS A 78 21.11 -8.90 -5.26
CA LYS A 78 22.17 -8.85 -6.29
C LYS A 78 23.54 -8.54 -5.69
N GLU A 79 23.62 -7.67 -4.69
CA GLU A 79 24.87 -7.35 -4.00
C GLU A 79 25.42 -8.57 -3.27
N LYS A 80 24.55 -9.32 -2.57
CA LYS A 80 24.95 -10.57 -1.90
C LYS A 80 25.43 -11.64 -2.88
N GLU A 81 24.76 -11.80 -4.02
CA GLU A 81 25.17 -12.75 -5.06
C GLU A 81 26.55 -12.39 -5.61
N ARG A 82 26.83 -11.09 -5.85
CA ARG A 82 28.15 -10.63 -6.28
C ARG A 82 29.25 -10.84 -5.25
N LEU A 83 28.94 -10.65 -3.96
CA LEU A 83 29.90 -10.84 -2.87
C LEU A 83 30.13 -12.32 -2.52
N ALA A 84 29.22 -13.21 -2.94
CA ALA A 84 29.32 -14.65 -2.72
C ALA A 84 29.99 -15.39 -3.90
N ALA A 85 30.24 -14.71 -5.02
CA ALA A 85 30.97 -15.20 -6.19
C ALA A 85 32.46 -14.87 -6.11
#